data_AF-A0A8T7D7C0-F1
#
_entry.id   AF-A0A8T7D7C0-F1
#
_cell.length_a   1.000
_cell.length_b   1.000
_cell.length_c   1.000
_cell.angle_alpha   90.00
_cell.angle_beta   90.00
_cell.angle_gamma   90.00
#
_symmetry.space_group_name_H-M   'P 1'
#
loop_
_entity.id
_entity.type
_entity.pdbx_description
1 polymer ?
#
loop_
_entity_poly.entity_id
_entity_poly.type
_entity_poly.pdbx_seq_one_letter_code
_entity_poly.pdbx_strand_id
1 'polypeptide(L)'
;MLKFLFIVVTLPLLPACEKAPENQQEISPSVSASTQTPPQSKRWYTSEQLAKGYQLFQANCAACHQPDASGTKEWNKPMADGKYPPPPLNGTAHTWHHSMRVLRRVVNKGGVKLGGWMPAFENQLNNQEIDAVLAWVQSHWSDEIYQVWLSRN
;
A
#
# COMPACT_ATOMS: atom_id res chain seq x y z
N MET A 1 36.38 70.56 9.24
CA MET A 1 35.54 71.24 10.23
C MET A 1 34.81 70.18 11.04
N LEU A 2 35.01 70.24 12.34
CA LEU A 2 34.53 69.33 13.37
C LEU A 2 33.02 69.47 13.57
N LYS A 3 32.30 68.35 13.65
CA LYS A 3 31.12 68.21 14.50
C LYS A 3 30.90 66.74 14.84
N PHE A 4 31.39 66.40 16.03
CA PHE A 4 30.91 65.28 16.82
C PHE A 4 29.43 65.46 17.12
N LEU A 5 28.64 64.41 16.99
CA LEU A 5 27.50 64.20 17.87
C LEU A 5 27.48 62.72 18.29
N PHE A 6 27.81 62.52 19.56
CA PHE A 6 27.58 61.31 20.33
C PHE A 6 26.07 61.04 20.40
N ILE A 7 25.63 59.79 20.26
CA ILE A 7 24.47 59.21 20.98
C ILE A 7 24.70 57.68 21.04
N VAL A 8 25.31 57.23 22.14
CA VAL A 8 24.70 56.43 23.24
C VAL A 8 24.15 55.06 22.80
N VAL A 9 24.98 54.05 23.07
CA VAL A 9 24.67 52.63 23.18
C VAL A 9 23.63 52.42 24.28
N THR A 10 22.53 51.71 23.97
CA THR A 10 21.73 51.02 24.98
C THR A 10 21.54 49.57 24.55
N LEU A 11 22.44 48.72 25.04
CA LEU A 11 22.36 47.27 24.97
C LEU A 11 21.37 46.81 26.05
N PRO A 12 20.22 46.21 25.72
CA PRO A 12 19.32 45.71 26.75
C PRO A 12 19.93 44.47 27.40
N LEU A 13 20.24 44.60 28.70
CA LEU A 13 20.53 43.49 29.60
C LEU A 13 19.31 42.56 29.65
N LEU A 14 19.43 41.35 29.12
CA LEU A 14 18.49 40.28 29.38
C LEU A 14 18.80 39.70 30.78
N PRO A 15 17.83 39.67 31.70
CA PRO A 15 18.00 38.95 32.96
C PRO A 15 17.95 37.44 32.68
N ALA A 16 19.03 36.75 33.06
CA ALA A 16 19.05 35.31 33.20
C ALA A 16 18.08 34.91 34.34
N CYS A 17 16.96 34.28 33.98
CA CYS A 17 16.10 33.61 34.93
C CYS A 17 16.52 32.13 34.98
N GLU A 18 17.38 31.80 35.93
CA GLU A 18 17.62 30.42 36.36
C GLU A 18 16.50 30.02 37.32
N LYS A 19 15.70 29.00 36.95
CA LYS A 19 14.94 28.21 37.91
C LYS A 19 14.73 26.78 37.37
N ALA A 20 15.10 25.84 38.24
CA ALA A 20 15.08 24.40 38.10
C ALA A 20 13.62 23.83 38.10
N PRO A 21 13.43 22.51 37.86
CA PRO A 21 12.20 21.96 37.34
C PRO A 21 11.16 21.71 38.45
N GLU A 22 9.95 22.22 38.25
CA GLU A 22 8.78 21.86 39.07
C GLU A 22 7.88 20.93 38.24
N ASN A 23 7.83 19.70 38.72
CA ASN A 23 6.97 18.62 38.29
C ASN A 23 5.50 19.03 38.40
N GLN A 24 4.79 19.16 37.28
CA GLN A 24 3.33 19.25 37.26
C GLN A 24 2.77 18.27 36.25
N GLN A 25 2.47 17.07 36.77
CA GLN A 25 1.58 16.11 36.16
C GLN A 25 0.15 16.65 36.25
N GLU A 26 -0.25 17.44 35.26
CA GLU A 26 -1.63 17.91 35.11
C GLU A 26 -2.43 16.89 34.29
N ILE A 27 -3.39 16.28 34.97
CA ILE A 27 -4.33 15.30 34.44
C ILE A 27 -5.35 16.05 33.59
N SER A 28 -5.30 15.86 32.27
CA SER A 28 -6.40 16.23 31.35
C SER A 28 -6.79 15.04 30.48
N PRO A 29 -8.06 14.62 30.46
CA PRO A 29 -8.53 13.54 29.61
C PRO A 29 -8.87 14.14 28.24
N SER A 30 -7.87 14.17 27.35
CA SER A 30 -8.06 14.49 25.94
C SER A 30 -7.59 13.31 25.12
N VAL A 31 -8.56 12.46 24.77
CA VAL A 31 -8.62 11.53 23.63
C VAL A 31 -7.52 11.79 22.59
N SER A 32 -6.36 11.20 22.81
CA SER A 32 -5.42 10.89 21.75
C SER A 32 -5.68 9.45 21.39
N ALA A 33 -6.55 9.26 20.40
CA ALA A 33 -6.69 8.01 19.69
C ALA A 33 -5.28 7.61 19.24
N SER A 34 -4.71 6.66 19.96
CA SER A 34 -3.47 6.00 19.61
C SER A 34 -3.74 5.37 18.25
N THR A 35 -3.28 6.03 17.19
CA THR A 35 -3.18 5.40 15.88
C THR A 35 -2.00 4.46 15.99
N GLN A 36 -2.20 3.35 16.69
CA GLN A 36 -1.30 2.22 16.65
C GLN A 36 -1.43 1.66 15.24
N THR A 37 -0.63 2.18 14.33
CA THR A 37 -0.36 1.51 13.06
C THR A 37 0.21 0.14 13.45
N PRO A 38 -0.46 -0.97 13.09
CA PRO A 38 0.11 -2.29 13.32
C PRO A 38 1.53 -2.34 12.76
N PRO A 39 2.45 -3.10 13.37
CA PRO A 39 3.80 -3.22 12.84
C PRO A 39 3.72 -3.64 11.37
N GLN A 40 4.17 -2.74 10.49
CA GLN A 40 4.21 -2.95 9.04
C GLN A 40 4.91 -4.26 8.78
N SER A 41 4.13 -5.25 8.34
CA SER A 41 4.69 -6.58 8.14
C SER A 41 5.72 -6.55 7.02
N LYS A 42 6.89 -7.16 7.24
CA LYS A 42 7.93 -7.25 6.20
C LYS A 42 7.35 -7.99 4.99
N ARG A 43 7.13 -7.26 3.90
CA ARG A 43 6.64 -7.80 2.64
C ARG A 43 7.76 -8.55 1.91
N TRP A 44 7.40 -9.57 1.11
CA TRP A 44 8.39 -10.40 0.40
C TRP A 44 9.04 -9.69 -0.79
N TYR A 45 8.42 -8.62 -1.28
CA TYR A 45 8.85 -7.85 -2.43
C TYR A 45 9.62 -6.59 -2.03
N THR A 46 10.45 -6.08 -2.96
CA THR A 46 11.16 -4.81 -2.80
C THR A 46 10.33 -3.61 -3.31
N SER A 47 10.79 -2.40 -3.02
CA SER A 47 10.24 -1.15 -3.58
C SER A 47 10.29 -1.13 -5.11
N GLU A 48 11.36 -1.65 -5.70
CA GLU A 48 11.54 -1.67 -7.16
C GLU A 48 10.55 -2.63 -7.83
N GLN A 49 10.34 -3.81 -7.23
CA GLN A 49 9.33 -4.76 -7.69
C GLN A 49 7.92 -4.18 -7.58
N LEU A 50 7.61 -3.48 -6.49
CA LEU A 50 6.33 -2.81 -6.31
C LEU A 50 6.09 -1.73 -7.37
N ALA A 51 7.08 -0.87 -7.62
CA ALA A 51 6.99 0.20 -8.62
C ALA A 51 6.85 -0.35 -10.05
N LYS A 52 7.63 -1.38 -10.40
CA LYS A 52 7.50 -2.08 -11.69
C LYS A 52 6.13 -2.76 -11.81
N GLY A 53 5.67 -3.37 -10.72
CA GLY A 53 4.37 -4.02 -10.61
C GLY A 53 3.22 -3.08 -10.89
N TYR A 54 3.26 -1.86 -10.36
CA TYR A 54 2.29 -0.81 -10.67
C TYR A 54 2.18 -0.56 -12.16
N GLN A 55 3.30 -0.26 -12.82
CA GLN A 55 3.31 0.04 -14.25
C GLN A 55 2.73 -1.12 -15.08
N LEU A 56 3.13 -2.35 -14.76
CA LEU A 56 2.65 -3.54 -15.43
C LEU A 56 1.16 -3.78 -15.17
N PHE A 57 0.70 -3.64 -13.93
CA PHE A 57 -0.70 -3.84 -13.57
C PHE A 57 -1.61 -2.82 -14.29
N GLN A 58 -1.20 -1.55 -14.33
CA GLN A 58 -1.94 -0.51 -15.04
C GLN A 58 -2.03 -0.79 -16.54
N ALA A 59 -0.94 -1.25 -17.16
CA ALA A 59 -0.90 -1.54 -18.59
C ALA A 59 -1.69 -2.80 -18.98
N ASN A 60 -1.76 -3.81 -18.10
CA ASN A 60 -2.20 -5.15 -18.48
C ASN A 60 -3.46 -5.65 -17.76
N CYS A 61 -3.75 -5.14 -16.57
CA CYS A 61 -4.73 -5.75 -15.66
C CYS A 61 -5.87 -4.79 -15.30
N ALA A 62 -5.55 -3.50 -15.14
CA ALA A 62 -6.47 -2.49 -14.62
C ALA A 62 -7.72 -2.28 -15.48
N ALA A 63 -7.66 -2.54 -16.79
CA ALA A 63 -8.82 -2.43 -17.68
C ALA A 63 -9.99 -3.34 -17.26
N CYS A 64 -9.71 -4.46 -16.60
CA CYS A 64 -10.71 -5.41 -16.11
C CYS A 64 -10.81 -5.42 -14.58
N HIS A 65 -9.67 -5.37 -13.89
CA HIS A 65 -9.60 -5.47 -12.43
C HIS A 65 -9.65 -4.12 -11.70
N GLN A 66 -9.86 -3.01 -12.43
CA GLN A 66 -9.80 -1.64 -11.95
C GLN A 66 -8.38 -1.18 -11.55
N PRO A 67 -8.06 0.12 -11.62
CA PRO A 67 -6.72 0.65 -11.28
C PRO A 67 -6.22 0.35 -9.86
N ASP A 68 -7.14 0.15 -8.92
CA ASP A 68 -6.86 -0.13 -7.50
C ASP A 68 -7.08 -1.62 -7.15
N ALA A 69 -7.19 -2.49 -8.17
CA ALA A 69 -7.51 -3.91 -8.03
C ALA A 69 -8.84 -4.19 -7.30
N SER A 70 -9.78 -3.25 -7.26
CA SER A 70 -11.11 -3.45 -6.67
C SER A 70 -12.02 -4.38 -7.48
N GLY A 71 -11.71 -4.62 -8.75
CA GLY A 71 -12.49 -5.52 -9.62
C GLY A 71 -13.96 -5.11 -9.73
N THR A 72 -14.85 -6.11 -9.77
CA THR A 72 -16.30 -5.90 -9.85
C THR A 72 -16.98 -6.27 -8.53
N LYS A 73 -17.99 -5.51 -8.09
CA LYS A 73 -18.70 -5.76 -6.82
C LYS A 73 -19.39 -7.14 -6.77
N GLU A 74 -20.15 -7.50 -7.81
CA GLU A 74 -20.90 -8.76 -7.90
C GLU A 74 -20.05 -9.89 -8.53
N TRP A 75 -18.75 -9.93 -8.22
CA TRP A 75 -17.81 -10.88 -8.81
C TRP A 75 -18.11 -12.34 -8.57
N ASN A 76 -18.91 -12.65 -7.56
CA ASN A 76 -19.31 -13.98 -7.16
C ASN A 76 -20.67 -14.40 -7.75
N LYS A 77 -21.21 -13.65 -8.72
CA LYS A 77 -22.41 -14.02 -9.47
C LYS A 77 -22.09 -14.12 -10.96
N PRO A 78 -22.61 -15.15 -11.65
CA PRO A 78 -22.46 -15.23 -13.10
C PRO A 78 -23.24 -14.10 -13.78
N MET A 79 -22.68 -13.56 -14.86
CA MET A 79 -23.35 -12.64 -15.76
C MET A 79 -24.34 -13.41 -16.66
N ALA A 80 -25.06 -12.69 -17.53
CA ALA A 80 -26.04 -13.27 -18.44
C ALA A 80 -25.45 -14.33 -19.41
N ASP A 81 -24.15 -14.25 -19.70
CA ASP A 81 -23.40 -15.22 -20.51
C ASP A 81 -22.92 -16.45 -19.71
N GLY A 82 -23.26 -16.54 -18.43
CA GLY A 82 -22.87 -17.61 -17.52
C GLY A 82 -21.46 -17.49 -16.94
N LYS A 83 -20.68 -16.46 -17.31
CA LYS A 83 -19.30 -16.27 -16.84
C LYS A 83 -19.26 -15.31 -15.64
N TYR A 84 -18.26 -15.48 -14.78
CA TYR A 84 -18.02 -14.57 -13.66
C TYR A 84 -17.24 -13.33 -14.12
N PRO A 85 -17.55 -12.13 -13.60
CA PRO A 85 -16.80 -10.93 -13.94
C PRO A 85 -15.46 -10.89 -13.16
N PRO A 86 -14.55 -9.95 -13.49
CA PRO A 86 -13.24 -9.88 -12.86
C PRO A 86 -13.34 -9.68 -11.32
N PRO A 87 -12.79 -10.59 -10.51
CA PRO A 87 -12.85 -10.46 -9.06
C PRO A 87 -11.96 -9.32 -8.54
N PRO A 88 -12.29 -8.75 -7.38
CA PRO A 88 -11.37 -7.92 -6.61
C PRO A 88 -10.08 -8.69 -6.30
N LEU A 89 -8.93 -8.08 -6.54
CA LEU A 89 -7.63 -8.64 -6.20
C LEU A 89 -7.02 -7.96 -4.97
N ASN A 90 -7.59 -6.84 -4.52
CA ASN A 90 -7.15 -6.02 -3.39
C ASN A 90 -7.39 -6.62 -1.99
N GLY A 91 -7.72 -7.92 -1.88
CA GLY A 91 -7.91 -8.61 -0.61
C GLY A 91 -9.36 -8.67 -0.11
N THR A 92 -10.30 -7.99 -0.78
CA THR A 92 -11.73 -8.03 -0.42
C THR A 92 -12.48 -9.26 -0.98
N ALA A 93 -11.80 -10.08 -1.78
CA ALA A 93 -12.29 -11.35 -2.32
C ALA A 93 -11.30 -12.48 -2.05
N HIS A 94 -11.43 -13.61 -2.72
CA HIS A 94 -10.76 -14.86 -2.34
C HIS A 94 -9.29 -15.01 -2.82
N THR A 95 -8.72 -14.01 -3.50
CA THR A 95 -7.37 -14.09 -4.11
C THR A 95 -6.28 -14.50 -3.10
N TRP A 96 -6.36 -14.01 -1.86
CA TRP A 96 -5.38 -14.29 -0.79
C TRP A 96 -5.45 -15.72 -0.23
N HIS A 97 -6.40 -16.56 -0.65
CA HIS A 97 -6.40 -17.98 -0.29
C HIS A 97 -5.43 -18.82 -1.12
N HIS A 98 -4.84 -18.25 -2.19
CA HIS A 98 -4.02 -18.99 -3.13
C HIS A 98 -2.51 -18.77 -2.93
N SER A 99 -1.73 -19.84 -3.16
CA SER A 99 -0.28 -19.78 -3.10
C SER A 99 0.33 -18.98 -4.25
N MET A 100 1.56 -18.47 -4.06
CA MET A 100 2.32 -17.81 -5.14
C MET A 100 2.36 -18.65 -6.42
N ARG A 101 2.52 -19.98 -6.29
CA ARG A 101 2.54 -20.88 -7.46
C ARG A 101 1.21 -20.85 -8.23
N VAL A 102 0.08 -20.84 -7.53
CA VAL A 102 -1.25 -20.77 -8.16
C VAL A 102 -1.46 -19.39 -8.76
N LEU A 103 -1.15 -18.32 -8.02
CA LEU A 103 -1.27 -16.94 -8.51
C LEU A 103 -0.46 -16.71 -9.80
N ARG A 104 0.81 -17.13 -9.82
CA ARG A 104 1.66 -17.09 -11.02
C ARG A 104 1.05 -17.85 -12.18
N ARG A 105 0.52 -19.06 -11.94
CA ARG A 105 -0.12 -19.87 -12.97
C ARG A 105 -1.35 -19.18 -13.54
N VAL A 106 -2.19 -18.58 -12.70
CA VAL A 106 -3.41 -17.87 -13.13
C VAL A 106 -3.04 -16.69 -14.04
N VAL A 107 -2.07 -15.86 -13.65
CA VAL A 107 -1.58 -14.76 -14.51
C VAL A 107 -0.98 -15.30 -15.80
N ASN A 108 -0.10 -16.31 -15.72
CA ASN A 108 0.60 -16.84 -16.88
C ASN A 108 -0.35 -17.50 -17.90
N LYS A 109 -1.28 -18.34 -17.44
CA LYS A 109 -2.14 -19.17 -18.32
C LYS A 109 -3.54 -18.61 -18.54
N GLY A 110 -3.96 -17.61 -17.77
CA GLY A 110 -5.30 -17.03 -17.84
C GLY A 110 -6.41 -18.03 -17.49
N GLY A 111 -7.66 -17.61 -17.73
CA GLY A 111 -8.87 -18.38 -17.51
C GLY A 111 -9.62 -18.77 -18.79
N VAL A 112 -9.24 -18.24 -19.97
CA VAL A 112 -9.96 -18.49 -21.23
C VAL A 112 -10.10 -19.98 -21.56
N LYS A 113 -9.02 -20.76 -21.42
CA LYS A 113 -9.05 -22.23 -21.67
C LYS A 113 -9.94 -23.00 -20.70
N LEU A 114 -10.35 -22.36 -19.59
CA LEU A 114 -11.23 -22.91 -18.56
C LEU A 114 -12.66 -22.32 -18.65
N GLY A 115 -12.98 -21.59 -19.72
CA GLY A 115 -14.29 -20.97 -19.93
C GLY A 115 -14.45 -19.56 -19.36
N GLY A 116 -13.39 -18.98 -18.76
CA GLY A 116 -13.39 -17.61 -18.26
C GLY A 116 -13.09 -16.54 -19.32
N TRP A 117 -12.83 -15.31 -18.86
CA TRP A 117 -12.47 -14.17 -19.71
C TRP A 117 -11.00 -13.73 -19.60
N MET A 118 -10.32 -14.06 -18.50
CA MET A 118 -8.96 -13.59 -18.25
C MET A 118 -7.98 -14.17 -19.30
N PRO A 119 -7.31 -13.33 -20.12
CA PRO A 119 -6.36 -13.80 -21.12
C PRO A 119 -5.10 -14.38 -20.45
N ALA A 120 -4.34 -15.17 -21.22
CA ALA A 120 -3.02 -15.64 -20.80
C ALA A 120 -1.96 -14.55 -21.07
N PHE A 121 -1.03 -14.39 -20.13
CA PHE A 121 0.09 -13.43 -20.24
C PHE A 121 1.44 -14.11 -20.51
N GLU A 122 1.48 -15.43 -20.72
CA GLU A 122 2.72 -16.21 -20.93
C GLU A 122 3.63 -15.73 -22.06
N ASN A 123 3.08 -15.07 -23.08
CA ASN A 123 3.82 -14.51 -24.21
C ASN A 123 4.06 -12.99 -24.10
N GLN A 124 3.62 -12.37 -23.00
CA GLN A 124 3.68 -10.91 -22.79
C GLN A 124 4.52 -10.55 -21.56
N LEU A 125 4.45 -11.35 -20.50
CA LEU A 125 5.15 -11.12 -19.24
C LEU A 125 6.03 -12.32 -18.89
N ASN A 126 7.27 -12.05 -18.51
CA ASN A 126 8.14 -13.08 -17.93
C ASN A 126 7.82 -13.32 -16.44
N ASN A 127 8.45 -14.32 -15.83
CA ASN A 127 8.18 -14.69 -14.43
C ASN A 127 8.47 -13.56 -13.43
N GLN A 128 9.51 -12.75 -13.65
CA GLN A 128 9.85 -11.64 -12.76
C GLN A 128 8.82 -10.51 -12.87
N GLU A 129 8.30 -10.28 -14.06
CA GLU A 129 7.23 -9.31 -14.31
C GLU A 129 5.89 -9.76 -13.70
N ILE A 130 5.57 -11.05 -13.78
CA ILE A 130 4.41 -11.64 -13.10
C ILE A 130 4.55 -11.47 -11.58
N ASP A 131 5.75 -11.71 -11.03
CA ASP A 131 6.00 -11.47 -9.61
C ASP A 131 5.86 -9.99 -9.23
N ALA A 132 6.35 -9.07 -10.05
CA ALA A 132 6.16 -7.65 -9.83
C ALA A 132 4.66 -7.27 -9.82
N VAL A 133 3.87 -7.78 -10.77
CA VAL A 133 2.40 -7.57 -10.77
C VAL A 133 1.77 -8.10 -9.48
N LEU A 134 2.16 -9.28 -9.02
CA LEU A 134 1.64 -9.86 -7.79
C LEU A 134 2.10 -9.11 -6.53
N ALA A 135 3.32 -8.55 -6.52
CA ALA A 135 3.79 -7.67 -5.47
C ALA A 135 2.88 -6.44 -5.32
N TRP A 136 2.51 -5.81 -6.44
CA TRP A 136 1.54 -4.72 -6.44
C TRP A 136 0.18 -5.16 -5.91
N VAL A 137 -0.34 -6.29 -6.38
CA VAL A 137 -1.67 -6.78 -5.95
C VAL A 137 -1.69 -7.00 -4.44
N GLN A 138 -0.64 -7.61 -3.90
CA GLN A 138 -0.54 -7.88 -2.47
C GLN A 138 -0.25 -6.63 -1.62
N SER A 139 0.22 -5.53 -2.21
CA SER A 139 0.36 -4.27 -1.48
C SER A 139 -0.97 -3.65 -1.07
N HIS A 140 -2.07 -4.11 -1.67
CA HIS A 140 -3.42 -3.67 -1.32
C HIS A 140 -4.01 -4.48 -0.17
N TRP A 141 -3.38 -5.61 0.18
CA TRP A 141 -3.84 -6.44 1.27
C TRP A 141 -3.44 -5.81 2.60
N SER A 142 -4.40 -5.74 3.52
CA SER A 142 -4.14 -5.34 4.90
C SER A 142 -3.03 -6.21 5.50
N ASP A 143 -2.34 -5.70 6.51
CA ASP A 143 -1.31 -6.48 7.21
C ASP A 143 -1.88 -7.80 7.75
N GLU A 144 -3.12 -7.80 8.25
CA GLU A 144 -3.81 -9.01 8.70
C GLU A 144 -3.96 -10.05 7.58
N ILE A 145 -4.52 -9.67 6.43
CA ILE A 145 -4.70 -10.58 5.28
C ILE A 145 -3.35 -11.11 4.79
N TYR A 146 -2.35 -10.24 4.71
CA TYR A 146 -1.02 -10.63 4.28
C TYR A 146 -0.35 -11.59 5.26
N GLN A 147 -0.49 -11.39 6.58
CA GLN A 147 0.03 -12.32 7.57
C GLN A 147 -0.67 -13.69 7.50
N VAL A 148 -1.99 -13.70 7.31
CA VAL A 148 -2.74 -14.95 7.09
C VAL A 148 -2.22 -15.68 5.85
N TRP A 149 -2.03 -14.97 4.74
CA TRP A 149 -1.47 -15.54 3.53
C TRP A 149 -0.05 -16.08 3.75
N LEU A 150 0.82 -15.32 4.40
CA LEU A 150 2.22 -15.68 4.67
C LEU A 150 2.34 -16.92 5.56
N SER A 151 1.45 -17.08 6.55
CA SER A 151 1.46 -18.27 7.41
C SER A 151 1.10 -19.59 6.69
N ARG A 152 0.55 -19.50 5.47
CA ARG A 152 0.01 -20.65 4.72
C ARG A 152 0.81 -20.98 3.46
N ASN A 153 1.81 -20.18 3.09
CA ASN A 153 2.49 -20.22 1.79
C ASN A 153 3.99 -19.95 1.93
#